data_AF-A0A5B7D910-F1
#
_entry.id   AF-A0A5B7D910-F1
#
_cell.length_a   1.000
_cell.length_b   1.000
_cell.length_c   1.000
_cell.angle_alpha   90.00
_cell.angle_beta   90.00
_cell.angle_gamma   90.00
#
_symmetry.space_group_name_H-M   'P 1'
#
loop_
_entity.id
_entity.type
_entity.pdbx_description
1 polymer ?
#
loop_
_entity_poly.entity_id
_entity_poly.type
_entity_poly.pdbx_seq_one_letter_code
_entity_poly.pdbx_strand_id
1 'polypeptide(L)'
;MIDNCADDWRIAMTWQRIARIVMELVICAVHPIPGEYYFYWTTKLSNHGGVEGSQWVPIDITLSLPMFLRLYLICRVMLLHSKLFTDASSRSIGALNRINFNTRFVLKTLMTICPGTVLLVFMVSLWIIASWTLRQCERYHDEEHANLLNTMWLIAITFLSVGYGDIVPNTYCGRGIAVTTGIMGAGCTALLVAVVSRKMELSRAEKHVHNFMMDTQLTKRLKNSAANVLRETWLIYKHTKLVKKVNHGRVRTHQRKFLLAIYALRKVKMDQRKLMDNANTITDMAKTQNTVYELVSDMSGRQDMLDERVGSMEDRLASIQESLDALPDQSLRHCSRYANNTSRHYGSPQSLVDAGVSDEVNELAKATAPPDY
;
A
#
# COMPACT_ATOMS: atom_id res chain seq x y z
N MET A 1 20.48 17.11 19.78
CA MET A 1 21.29 18.16 20.43
C MET A 1 21.80 19.09 19.35
N ILE A 2 22.52 18.59 18.34
CA ILE A 2 22.89 19.34 17.12
C ILE A 2 21.65 19.74 16.29
N ASP A 3 20.72 18.81 16.06
CA ASP A 3 19.53 19.09 15.23
C ASP A 3 18.57 20.16 15.80
N ASN A 4 18.62 20.41 17.12
CA ASN A 4 17.72 21.34 17.81
C ASN A 4 18.45 22.52 18.47
N CYS A 5 19.76 22.70 18.22
CA CYS A 5 20.59 23.77 18.80
C CYS A 5 20.37 23.99 20.32
N ALA A 6 20.27 22.89 21.08
CA ALA A 6 20.09 22.97 22.53
C ALA A 6 21.42 22.69 23.24
N ASP A 7 21.89 23.66 24.04
CA ASP A 7 23.19 23.60 24.72
C ASP A 7 23.16 22.79 26.03
N ASP A 8 22.01 22.70 26.70
CA ASP A 8 21.86 21.93 27.95
C ASP A 8 21.38 20.49 27.67
N TRP A 9 22.23 19.51 27.99
CA TRP A 9 21.93 18.08 27.84
C TRP A 9 20.78 17.62 28.73
N ARG A 10 20.53 18.29 29.86
CA ARG A 10 19.46 17.93 30.81
C ARG A 10 18.09 18.05 30.16
N ILE A 11 17.92 19.05 29.29
CA ILE A 11 16.67 19.29 28.54
C ILE A 11 16.43 18.16 27.52
N ALA A 12 17.51 17.61 26.95
CA ALA A 12 17.41 16.51 25.99
C ALA A 12 17.19 15.14 26.66
N MET A 13 17.47 15.00 27.95
CA MET A 13 17.47 13.72 28.66
C MET A 13 16.17 13.51 29.45
N THR A 14 15.17 12.90 28.79
CA THR A 14 13.88 12.58 29.41
C THR A 14 13.95 11.32 30.28
N TRP A 15 13.07 11.22 31.29
CA TRP A 15 12.96 10.02 32.15
C TRP A 15 12.75 8.73 31.34
N GLN A 16 11.94 8.78 30.28
CA GLN A 16 11.72 7.65 29.39
C GLN A 16 12.99 7.23 28.64
N ARG A 17 13.84 8.18 28.24
CA ARG A 17 15.12 7.90 27.58
C ARG A 17 16.12 7.28 28.56
N ILE A 18 16.21 7.82 29.78
CA ILE A 18 17.04 7.25 30.85
C ILE A 18 16.61 5.82 31.15
N ALA A 19 15.31 5.57 31.33
CA ALA A 19 14.79 4.23 31.60
C ALA A 19 15.16 3.21 30.50
N ARG A 20 15.12 3.62 29.22
CA ARG A 20 15.57 2.77 28.10
C ARG A 20 17.06 2.51 28.12
N ILE A 21 17.88 3.53 28.40
CA ILE A 21 19.34 3.38 28.49
C ILE A 21 19.70 2.43 29.64
N VAL A 22 19.08 2.59 30.81
CA VAL A 22 19.29 1.70 31.96
C VAL A 22 18.89 0.28 31.62
N MET A 23 17.74 0.08 30.96
CA MET A 23 17.32 -1.24 30.49
C MET A 23 18.33 -1.86 29.51
N GLU A 24 18.83 -1.09 28.53
CA GLU A 24 19.86 -1.56 27.60
C GLU A 24 21.15 -1.95 28.33
N LEU A 25 21.59 -1.14 29.31
CA LEU A 25 22.75 -1.44 30.14
C LEU A 25 22.57 -2.70 30.97
N VAL A 26 21.40 -2.90 31.59
CA VAL A 26 21.11 -4.12 32.37
C VAL A 26 21.18 -5.36 31.48
N ILE A 27 20.58 -5.33 30.29
CA ILE A 27 20.65 -6.45 29.33
C ILE A 27 22.10 -6.72 28.90
N CYS A 28 22.89 -5.67 28.68
CA CYS A 28 24.29 -5.79 28.32
C CYS A 28 25.21 -6.18 29.49
N ALA A 29 24.79 -5.95 30.73
CA ALA A 29 25.54 -6.28 31.94
C ALA A 29 25.42 -7.77 32.31
N VAL A 30 24.40 -8.48 31.83
CA VAL A 30 24.29 -9.93 32.10
C VAL A 30 25.41 -10.68 31.40
N HIS A 31 26.37 -11.18 32.17
CA HIS A 31 27.46 -12.04 31.71
C HIS A 31 27.75 -13.11 32.79
N PRO A 32 28.30 -14.27 32.43
CA PRO A 32 28.77 -15.24 33.41
C PRO A 32 29.91 -14.58 34.19
N ILE A 33 29.77 -14.54 35.51
CA ILE A 33 30.75 -13.94 36.40
C ILE A 33 31.80 -15.02 36.66
N PRO A 34 33.10 -14.74 36.49
CA PRO A 34 34.13 -15.73 36.76
C PRO A 34 34.06 -16.17 38.24
N GLY A 35 33.73 -17.44 38.46
CA GLY A 35 33.66 -18.06 39.79
C GLY A 35 32.97 -19.43 39.77
N GLU A 36 33.37 -20.31 40.68
CA GLU A 36 32.85 -21.68 40.81
C GLU A 36 31.52 -21.67 41.60
N TYR A 37 30.45 -21.17 40.98
CA TYR A 37 29.12 -21.16 41.58
C TYR A 37 28.25 -22.26 40.99
N TYR A 38 27.85 -23.20 41.86
CA TYR A 38 27.01 -24.34 41.49
C TYR A 38 25.61 -24.19 42.09
N PHE A 39 24.61 -24.59 41.33
CA PHE A 39 23.26 -24.76 41.84
C PHE A 39 22.81 -26.21 41.65
N TYR A 40 22.01 -26.70 42.59
CA TYR A 40 21.49 -28.07 42.56
C TYR A 40 20.24 -28.14 41.67
N TRP A 41 20.36 -28.81 40.51
CA TRP A 41 19.25 -28.97 39.58
C TRP A 41 18.69 -30.38 39.67
N THR A 42 17.41 -30.50 40.04
CA THR A 42 16.66 -31.77 40.04
C THR A 42 15.84 -31.91 38.77
N THR A 43 15.94 -33.02 38.05
CA THR A 43 15.16 -33.28 36.83
C THR A 43 14.68 -34.73 36.74
N LYS A 44 13.61 -34.97 35.97
CA LYS A 44 13.13 -36.32 35.63
C LYS A 44 13.68 -36.72 34.28
N LEU A 45 14.53 -37.75 34.23
CA LEU A 45 15.05 -38.34 33.00
C LEU A 45 13.94 -39.18 32.34
N SER A 46 13.18 -38.55 31.45
CA SER A 46 12.11 -39.20 30.68
C SER A 46 12.65 -40.31 29.79
N ASN A 47 13.87 -40.16 29.27
CA ASN A 47 14.53 -41.15 28.40
C ASN A 47 14.90 -42.46 29.14
N HIS A 48 15.17 -42.40 30.44
CA HIS A 48 15.56 -43.57 31.25
C HIS A 48 14.42 -44.08 32.16
N GLY A 49 13.16 -43.99 31.71
CA GLY A 49 12.01 -44.51 32.46
C GLY A 49 11.53 -43.62 33.61
N GLY A 50 11.87 -42.33 33.61
CA GLY A 50 11.35 -41.35 34.56
C GLY A 50 12.08 -41.26 35.90
N VAL A 51 13.31 -41.77 35.97
CA VAL A 51 14.15 -41.69 37.18
C VAL A 51 14.50 -40.23 37.49
N GLU A 52 14.42 -39.85 38.76
CA GLU A 52 14.82 -38.53 39.23
C GLU A 52 16.36 -38.47 39.32
N GLY A 53 16.96 -37.64 38.47
CA GLY A 53 18.39 -37.37 38.44
C GLY A 53 18.66 -35.95 38.92
N SER A 54 19.62 -35.79 39.83
CA SER A 54 20.00 -34.47 40.33
C SER A 54 21.50 -34.28 40.19
N GLN A 55 21.90 -33.18 39.55
CA GLN A 55 23.28 -32.88 39.21
C GLN A 55 23.63 -31.47 39.69
N TRP A 56 24.90 -31.27 40.06
CA TRP A 56 25.44 -29.94 40.35
C TRP A 56 25.77 -29.25 39.02
N VAL A 57 25.06 -28.17 38.74
CA VAL A 57 25.15 -27.45 37.46
C VAL A 57 25.70 -26.05 37.70
N PRO A 58 26.70 -25.58 36.92
CA PRO A 58 27.23 -24.24 37.07
C PRO A 58 26.18 -23.18 36.69
N ILE A 59 26.11 -22.10 37.48
CA ILE A 59 25.17 -20.98 37.28
C ILE A 59 25.40 -20.29 35.92
N ASP A 60 26.61 -20.41 35.36
CA ASP A 60 27.00 -19.90 34.05
C ASP A 60 26.05 -20.31 32.93
N ILE A 61 25.46 -21.51 33.01
CA ILE A 61 24.50 -21.98 31.99
C ILE A 61 23.25 -21.10 31.98
N THR A 62 22.67 -20.84 33.14
CA THR A 62 21.46 -20.02 33.26
C THR A 62 21.74 -18.57 32.90
N LEU A 63 22.92 -18.05 33.24
CA LEU A 63 23.39 -16.71 32.84
C LEU A 63 23.79 -16.62 31.36
N SER A 64 24.06 -17.75 30.68
CA SER A 64 24.41 -17.77 29.26
C SER A 64 23.21 -17.60 28.32
N LEU A 65 22.02 -18.04 28.72
CA LEU A 65 20.79 -17.86 27.95
C LEU A 65 20.45 -16.37 27.70
N PRO A 66 20.41 -15.48 28.72
CA PRO A 66 20.14 -14.07 28.52
C PRO A 66 21.25 -13.33 27.74
N MET A 67 22.44 -13.90 27.54
CA MET A 67 23.44 -13.29 26.64
C MET A 67 22.93 -13.21 25.19
N PHE A 68 22.05 -14.11 24.76
CA PHE A 68 21.42 -14.04 23.44
C PHE A 68 20.49 -12.85 23.26
N LEU A 69 20.01 -12.21 24.34
CA LEU A 69 19.26 -10.96 24.23
C LEU A 69 20.09 -9.91 23.49
N ARG A 70 21.43 -9.90 23.65
CA ARG A 70 22.34 -8.96 22.97
C ARG A 70 22.28 -9.02 21.45
N LEU A 71 21.69 -10.06 20.84
CA LEU A 71 21.43 -10.13 19.39
C LEU A 71 20.61 -8.92 18.87
N TYR A 72 19.82 -8.24 19.72
CA TYR A 72 19.12 -7.01 19.32
C TYR A 72 20.09 -5.91 18.83
N LEU A 73 21.34 -5.91 19.31
CA LEU A 73 22.37 -4.96 18.90
C LEU A 73 22.81 -5.20 17.46
N ILE A 74 22.88 -6.47 17.01
CA ILE A 74 23.20 -6.80 15.62
C ILE A 74 22.12 -6.22 14.70
N CYS A 75 20.84 -6.42 15.06
CA CYS A 75 19.73 -5.80 14.33
C CYS A 75 19.87 -4.27 14.31
N ARG A 76 20.20 -3.63 15.44
CA ARG A 76 20.40 -2.16 15.50
C ARG A 76 21.55 -1.68 14.61
N VAL A 77 22.69 -2.37 14.61
CA VAL A 77 23.87 -2.03 13.79
C VAL A 77 23.56 -2.23 12.30
N MET A 78 22.91 -3.33 11.94
CA MET A 78 22.45 -3.58 10.57
C MET A 78 21.56 -2.43 10.06
N LEU A 79 20.64 -1.94 10.91
CA LEU A 79 19.78 -0.81 10.60
C LEU A 79 20.54 0.51 10.43
N LEU A 80 21.52 0.76 11.32
CA LEU A 80 22.34 1.97 11.28
C LEU A 80 23.26 2.02 10.06
N HIS A 81 23.80 0.88 9.62
CA HIS A 81 24.74 0.82 8.51
C HIS A 81 24.05 0.65 7.13
N SER A 82 22.74 0.40 7.12
CA SER A 82 22.00 0.26 5.86
C SER A 82 21.89 1.61 5.15
N LYS A 83 22.62 1.75 4.03
CA LYS A 83 22.62 2.95 3.18
C LYS A 83 21.23 3.36 2.71
N LEU A 84 20.29 2.41 2.59
CA LEU A 84 18.91 2.67 2.18
C LEU A 84 18.16 3.62 3.14
N PHE A 85 18.45 3.54 4.44
CA PHE A 85 17.73 4.31 5.49
C PHE A 85 18.54 5.47 6.06
N THR A 86 19.86 5.49 5.83
CA THR A 86 20.73 6.58 6.29
C THR A 86 20.95 7.66 5.25
N ASP A 87 20.57 7.42 3.99
CA ASP A 87 20.73 8.39 2.92
C ASP A 87 19.93 9.68 3.18
N ALA A 88 20.50 10.82 2.80
CA ALA A 88 19.88 12.12 3.01
C ALA A 88 18.58 12.26 2.20
N SER A 89 18.53 11.66 1.01
CA SER A 89 17.34 11.68 0.15
C SER A 89 16.16 10.96 0.80
N SER A 90 16.40 9.76 1.35
CA SER A 90 15.35 8.97 2.01
C SER A 90 14.87 9.67 3.27
N ARG A 91 15.78 10.26 4.08
CA ARG A 91 15.40 11.07 5.26
C ARG A 91 14.55 12.28 4.90
N SER A 92 14.89 12.99 3.83
CA SER A 92 14.12 14.14 3.34
C SER A 92 12.70 13.72 2.92
N ILE A 93 12.58 12.66 2.12
CA ILE A 93 11.28 12.11 1.70
C ILE A 93 10.45 11.65 2.91
N GLY A 94 11.10 11.02 3.90
CA GLY A 94 10.45 10.61 5.15
C GLY A 94 9.91 11.79 5.95
N ALA A 95 10.67 12.89 6.05
CA ALA A 95 10.22 14.11 6.71
C ALA A 95 9.02 14.75 5.99
N LEU A 96 9.04 14.82 4.65
CA LEU A 96 7.92 15.32 3.85
C LEU A 96 6.63 14.53 4.08
N ASN A 97 6.75 13.19 4.22
CA ASN A 97 5.61 12.31 4.48
C ASN A 97 5.29 12.13 5.98
N ARG A 98 6.00 12.83 6.88
CA ARG A 98 5.90 12.66 8.34
C ARG A 98 6.08 11.22 8.81
N ILE A 99 6.93 10.45 8.14
CA ILE A 99 7.23 9.06 8.47
C ILE A 99 8.50 9.02 9.32
N ASN A 100 8.39 8.45 10.52
CA ASN A 100 9.53 8.18 11.37
C ASN A 100 10.22 6.87 10.97
N PHE A 101 11.54 6.93 10.74
CA PHE A 101 12.38 5.76 10.46
C PHE A 101 12.54 4.86 11.69
N ASN A 102 11.51 4.08 11.98
CA ASN A 102 11.48 3.14 13.09
C ASN A 102 12.00 1.75 12.66
N THR A 103 12.49 0.97 13.63
CA THR A 103 12.93 -0.42 13.40
C THR A 103 11.83 -1.29 12.78
N ARG A 104 10.57 -1.07 13.18
CA ARG A 104 9.38 -1.73 12.61
C ARG A 104 9.16 -1.39 11.13
N PHE A 105 9.37 -0.13 10.75
CA PHE A 105 9.25 0.31 9.36
C PHE A 105 10.33 -0.38 8.52
N VAL A 106 11.56 -0.41 9.00
CA VAL A 106 12.65 -1.06 8.27
C VAL A 106 12.43 -2.57 8.13
N LEU A 107 12.02 -3.26 9.20
CA LEU A 107 11.73 -4.68 9.12
C LEU A 107 10.60 -4.97 8.12
N LYS A 108 9.57 -4.12 8.07
CA LYS A 108 8.49 -4.21 7.08
C LYS A 108 9.02 -3.99 5.66
N THR A 109 9.91 -3.01 5.45
CA THR A 109 10.52 -2.74 4.14
C THR A 109 11.40 -3.91 3.68
N LEU A 110 12.22 -4.46 4.59
CA LEU A 110 13.09 -5.60 4.31
C LEU A 110 12.28 -6.86 3.94
N MET A 111 11.21 -7.15 4.69
CA MET A 111 10.23 -8.20 4.37
C MET A 111 9.47 -7.95 3.05
N THR A 112 9.47 -6.72 2.53
CA THR A 112 8.81 -6.40 1.25
C THR A 112 9.76 -6.62 0.06
N ILE A 113 11.02 -6.20 0.20
CA ILE A 113 12.02 -6.26 -0.89
C ILE A 113 12.44 -7.71 -1.17
N CYS A 114 12.94 -8.43 -0.15
CA CYS A 114 13.48 -9.77 -0.29
C CYS A 114 12.97 -10.71 0.82
N PRO A 115 11.64 -10.97 0.87
CA PRO A 115 11.04 -11.74 1.96
C PRO A 115 11.66 -13.14 2.14
N GLY A 116 11.97 -13.83 1.04
CA GLY A 116 12.52 -15.20 1.08
C GLY A 116 13.89 -15.26 1.74
N THR A 117 14.83 -14.40 1.34
CA THR A 117 16.18 -14.35 1.90
C THR A 117 16.14 -13.99 3.38
N VAL A 118 15.33 -13.00 3.76
CA VAL A 118 15.22 -12.51 5.14
C VAL A 118 14.62 -13.59 6.04
N LEU A 119 13.55 -14.23 5.58
CA LEU A 119 12.90 -15.32 6.29
C LEU A 119 13.84 -16.52 6.43
N LEU A 120 14.59 -16.90 5.39
CA LEU A 120 15.59 -17.98 5.44
C LEU A 120 16.71 -17.69 6.44
N VAL A 121 17.31 -16.50 6.39
CA VAL A 121 18.36 -16.10 7.34
C VAL A 121 17.82 -16.14 8.77
N PHE A 122 16.60 -15.67 8.99
CA PHE A 122 15.92 -15.74 10.28
C PHE A 122 15.74 -17.20 10.74
N MET A 123 15.21 -18.10 9.90
CA MET A 123 15.04 -19.51 10.25
C MET A 123 16.35 -20.19 10.63
N VAL A 124 17.38 -20.04 9.80
CA VAL A 124 18.68 -20.67 10.04
C VAL A 124 19.32 -20.13 11.32
N SER A 125 19.22 -18.82 11.56
CA SER A 125 19.73 -18.22 12.80
C SER A 125 19.01 -18.74 14.05
N LEU A 126 17.68 -18.81 14.01
CA LEU A 126 16.87 -19.35 15.12
C LEU A 126 17.16 -20.82 15.37
N TRP A 127 17.30 -21.60 14.29
CA TRP A 127 17.62 -23.02 14.39
C TRP A 127 18.96 -23.26 15.07
N ILE A 128 20.00 -22.50 14.69
CA ILE A 128 21.34 -22.60 15.31
C ILE A 128 21.30 -22.16 16.77
N ILE A 129 20.65 -21.03 17.08
CA ILE A 129 20.55 -20.50 18.46
C ILE A 129 19.77 -21.49 19.34
N ALA A 130 18.60 -21.95 18.90
CA ALA A 130 17.79 -22.92 19.64
C ALA A 130 18.56 -24.22 19.89
N SER A 131 19.25 -24.74 18.87
CA SER A 131 20.08 -25.95 19.00
C SER A 131 21.20 -25.78 20.03
N TRP A 132 21.88 -24.62 20.02
CA TRP A 132 22.92 -24.33 21.00
C TRP A 132 22.35 -24.18 22.42
N THR A 133 21.27 -23.42 22.58
CA THR A 133 20.64 -23.18 23.89
C THR A 133 20.08 -24.47 24.51
N LEU A 134 19.44 -25.33 23.72
CA LEU A 134 18.91 -26.60 24.18
C LEU A 134 20.05 -27.52 24.67
N ARG A 135 21.15 -27.57 23.91
CA ARG A 135 22.33 -28.35 24.27
C ARG A 135 22.89 -27.90 25.62
N GLN A 136 22.99 -26.59 25.85
CA GLN A 136 23.52 -26.08 27.12
C GLN A 136 22.64 -26.47 28.32
N CYS A 137 21.32 -26.55 28.15
CA CYS A 137 20.42 -26.96 29.23
C CYS A 137 20.42 -28.47 29.50
N GLU A 138 20.60 -29.31 28.48
CA GLU A 138 20.54 -30.78 28.63
C GLU A 138 21.90 -31.46 28.83
N ARG A 139 23.02 -30.80 28.49
CA ARG A 139 24.38 -31.39 28.48
C ARG A 139 24.81 -32.06 29.79
N TYR A 140 24.32 -31.59 30.93
CA TYR A 140 24.73 -32.09 32.25
C TYR A 140 23.83 -33.21 32.79
N HIS A 141 22.70 -33.48 32.15
CA HIS A 141 21.71 -34.43 32.63
C HIS A 141 21.61 -35.69 31.75
N ASP A 142 22.10 -35.65 30.51
CA ASP A 142 22.05 -36.78 29.58
C ASP A 142 23.23 -36.74 28.59
N GLU A 143 23.95 -37.86 28.45
CA GLU A 143 25.09 -37.97 27.52
C GLU A 143 24.63 -37.99 26.05
N GLU A 144 23.41 -38.47 25.76
CA GLU A 144 22.89 -38.48 24.39
C GLU A 144 22.67 -37.06 23.84
N HIS A 145 22.36 -36.13 24.74
CA HIS A 145 22.18 -34.70 24.44
C HIS A 145 23.51 -33.94 24.36
N ALA A 146 24.65 -34.55 24.73
CA ALA A 146 25.97 -33.92 24.60
C ALA A 146 26.37 -33.73 23.12
N ASN A 147 25.86 -34.60 22.25
CA ASN A 147 26.04 -34.56 20.80
C ASN A 147 25.23 -33.41 20.18
N LEU A 148 25.93 -32.48 19.51
CA LEU A 148 25.30 -31.33 18.86
C LEU A 148 24.31 -31.74 17.76
N LEU A 149 24.60 -32.82 17.03
CA LEU A 149 23.75 -33.32 15.95
C LEU A 149 22.40 -33.82 16.46
N ASN A 150 22.36 -34.51 17.60
CA ASN A 150 21.13 -34.98 18.24
C ASN A 150 20.25 -33.82 18.68
N THR A 151 20.87 -32.78 19.26
CA THR A 151 20.14 -31.57 19.67
C THR A 151 19.62 -30.79 18.46
N MET A 152 20.43 -30.70 17.39
CA MET A 152 20.04 -30.05 16.13
C MET A 152 18.89 -30.78 15.45
N TRP A 153 18.90 -32.12 15.46
CA TRP A 153 17.80 -32.97 15.00
C TRP A 153 16.52 -32.69 15.80
N LEU A 154 16.58 -32.73 17.13
CA LEU A 154 15.46 -32.45 18.02
C LEU A 154 14.84 -31.06 17.79
N ILE A 155 15.67 -30.02 17.66
CA ILE A 155 15.17 -28.68 17.33
C ILE A 155 14.57 -28.64 15.92
N ALA A 156 15.14 -29.31 14.91
CA ALA A 156 14.58 -29.32 13.56
C ALA A 156 13.17 -29.93 13.53
N ILE A 157 12.97 -31.10 14.16
CA ILE A 157 11.67 -31.78 14.21
C ILE A 157 10.65 -31.02 15.06
N THR A 158 11.10 -30.30 16.10
CA THR A 158 10.24 -29.45 16.94
C THR A 158 9.84 -28.16 16.22
N PHE A 159 10.78 -27.54 15.50
CA PHE A 159 10.55 -26.33 14.71
C PHE A 159 9.56 -26.57 13.57
N LEU A 160 9.64 -27.75 12.94
CA LEU A 160 8.72 -28.19 11.90
C LEU A 160 7.40 -28.78 12.46
N SER A 161 7.25 -28.83 13.79
CA SER A 161 6.08 -29.40 14.47
C SER A 161 5.80 -30.86 14.09
N VAL A 162 6.85 -31.66 13.84
CA VAL A 162 6.76 -33.11 13.53
C VAL A 162 6.74 -33.93 14.82
N GLY A 163 7.77 -33.79 15.65
CA GLY A 163 7.87 -34.42 16.97
C GLY A 163 7.81 -35.95 16.99
N TYR A 164 8.85 -36.63 16.49
CA TYR A 164 8.91 -38.10 16.49
C TYR A 164 8.94 -38.73 17.90
N GLY A 165 9.48 -38.02 18.90
CA GLY A 165 9.52 -38.49 20.28
C GLY A 165 10.63 -39.51 20.58
N ASP A 166 11.61 -39.63 19.68
CA ASP A 166 12.83 -40.42 19.84
C ASP A 166 13.79 -39.83 20.87
N ILE A 167 13.91 -38.49 20.89
CA ILE A 167 14.71 -37.75 21.87
C ILE A 167 13.82 -36.64 22.45
N VAL A 168 13.79 -36.49 23.77
CA VAL A 168 12.93 -35.52 24.46
C VAL A 168 13.73 -34.75 25.52
N PRO A 169 13.52 -33.42 25.67
CA PRO A 169 14.19 -32.66 26.71
C PRO A 169 13.72 -33.08 28.11
N ASN A 170 14.68 -33.36 28.97
CA ASN A 170 14.42 -33.80 30.34
C ASN A 170 14.26 -32.58 31.27
N THR A 171 15.08 -31.55 31.09
CA THR A 171 15.09 -30.37 31.97
C THR A 171 13.93 -29.40 31.70
N TYR A 172 13.51 -28.66 32.72
CA TYR A 172 12.52 -27.58 32.56
C TYR A 172 13.00 -26.48 31.62
N CYS A 173 14.31 -26.19 31.60
CA CYS A 173 14.87 -25.24 30.63
C CYS A 173 14.72 -25.77 29.19
N GLY A 174 15.14 -27.02 28.94
CA GLY A 174 15.04 -27.62 27.61
C GLY A 174 13.60 -27.73 27.12
N ARG A 175 12.66 -28.04 28.01
CA ARG A 175 11.21 -28.00 27.71
C ARG A 175 10.73 -26.60 27.36
N GLY A 176 11.18 -25.57 28.10
CA GLY A 176 10.89 -24.17 27.76
C GLY A 176 11.43 -23.78 26.38
N ILE A 177 12.64 -24.21 26.04
CA ILE A 177 13.25 -23.98 24.73
C ILE A 177 12.47 -24.73 23.64
N ALA A 178 12.04 -25.97 23.87
CA ALA A 178 11.24 -26.72 22.92
C ALA A 178 9.86 -26.06 22.66
N VAL A 179 9.17 -25.60 23.71
CA VAL A 179 7.88 -24.89 23.57
C VAL A 179 8.06 -23.57 22.81
N THR A 180 9.05 -22.76 23.19
CA THR A 180 9.32 -21.49 22.49
C THR A 180 9.72 -21.73 21.04
N THR A 181 10.51 -22.77 20.76
CA THR A 181 10.88 -23.19 19.40
C THR A 181 9.66 -23.61 18.59
N GLY A 182 8.73 -24.37 19.16
CA GLY A 182 7.47 -24.75 18.48
C GLY A 182 6.59 -23.53 18.16
N ILE A 183 6.44 -22.59 19.09
CA ILE A 183 5.68 -21.34 18.86
C ILE A 183 6.33 -20.52 17.74
N MET A 184 7.66 -20.37 17.78
CA MET A 184 8.40 -19.65 16.75
C MET A 184 8.30 -20.36 15.39
N GLY A 185 8.43 -21.69 15.35
CA GLY A 185 8.25 -22.51 14.15
C GLY A 185 6.87 -22.33 13.51
N ALA A 186 5.80 -22.35 14.31
CA ALA A 186 4.44 -22.09 13.84
C ALA A 186 4.28 -20.66 13.28
N GLY A 187 4.83 -19.64 13.94
CA GLY A 187 4.81 -18.28 13.42
C GLY A 187 5.60 -18.12 12.10
N CYS A 188 6.72 -18.83 12.02
CA CYS A 188 7.60 -18.86 10.86
C CYS A 188 6.96 -19.54 9.64
N THR A 189 6.29 -20.67 9.84
CA THR A 189 5.54 -21.36 8.77
C THR A 189 4.38 -20.51 8.28
N ALA A 190 3.64 -19.84 9.17
CA ALA A 190 2.57 -18.91 8.79
C ALA A 190 3.09 -17.74 7.93
N LEU A 191 4.22 -17.13 8.32
CA LEU A 191 4.85 -16.07 7.53
C LEU A 191 5.34 -16.58 6.16
N LEU A 192 5.91 -17.79 6.10
CA LEU A 192 6.35 -18.39 4.85
C LEU A 192 5.18 -18.61 3.89
N VAL A 193 4.05 -19.15 4.37
CA VAL A 193 2.84 -19.32 3.56
C VAL A 193 2.34 -17.98 3.02
N ALA A 194 2.30 -16.93 3.86
CA ALA A 194 1.89 -15.60 3.41
C ALA A 194 2.83 -15.01 2.34
N VAL A 195 4.14 -15.23 2.47
CA VAL A 195 5.15 -14.80 1.48
C VAL A 195 4.99 -15.57 0.17
N VAL A 196 4.87 -16.89 0.25
CA VAL A 196 4.70 -17.77 -0.92
C VAL A 196 3.42 -17.40 -1.67
N SER A 197 2.31 -17.21 -0.95
CA SER A 197 1.04 -16.78 -1.54
C SER A 197 1.20 -15.48 -2.34
N ARG A 198 1.83 -14.45 -1.77
CA ARG A 198 2.07 -13.17 -2.50
C ARG A 198 3.02 -13.30 -3.68
N LYS A 199 4.02 -14.20 -3.61
CA LYS A 199 4.97 -14.43 -4.71
C LYS A 199 4.39 -15.31 -5.82
N MET A 200 3.39 -16.13 -5.52
CA MET A 200 2.63 -16.91 -6.50
C MET A 200 1.53 -16.09 -7.19
N GLU A 201 1.18 -14.92 -6.65
CA GLU A 201 0.28 -13.99 -7.33
C GLU A 201 0.95 -13.42 -8.58
N LEU A 202 0.34 -13.68 -9.74
CA LEU A 202 0.76 -13.09 -11.01
C LEU A 202 0.71 -11.56 -10.92
N SER A 203 1.78 -10.92 -11.39
CA SER A 203 1.84 -9.47 -11.56
C SER A 203 0.79 -8.97 -12.54
N ARG A 204 0.51 -7.67 -12.56
CA ARG A 204 -0.46 -7.07 -13.49
C ARG A 204 -0.08 -7.34 -14.96
N ALA A 205 1.22 -7.25 -15.28
CA ALA A 205 1.72 -7.53 -16.62
C ALA A 205 1.58 -9.01 -17.00
N GLU A 206 1.96 -9.93 -16.10
CA GLU A 206 1.80 -11.37 -16.33
C GLU A 206 0.33 -11.77 -16.46
N LYS A 207 -0.57 -11.18 -15.65
CA LYS A 207 -2.02 -11.37 -15.76
C LYS A 207 -2.54 -10.92 -17.13
N HIS A 208 -2.04 -9.80 -17.64
CA HIS A 208 -2.41 -9.31 -18.97
C HIS A 208 -1.98 -10.30 -20.07
N VAL A 209 -0.73 -10.78 -20.01
CA VAL A 209 -0.21 -11.79 -20.95
C VAL A 209 -0.99 -13.11 -20.82
N HIS A 210 -1.30 -13.55 -19.61
CA HIS A 210 -2.09 -14.75 -19.34
C HIS A 210 -3.50 -14.63 -19.93
N ASN A 211 -4.18 -13.50 -19.74
CA ASN A 211 -5.51 -13.27 -20.30
C ASN A 211 -5.48 -13.26 -21.83
N PHE A 212 -4.49 -12.61 -22.45
CA PHE A 212 -4.32 -12.62 -23.90
C PHE A 212 -4.07 -14.04 -24.45
N MET A 213 -3.22 -14.80 -23.77
CA MET A 213 -2.94 -16.20 -24.12
C MET A 213 -4.21 -17.06 -24.04
N MET A 214 -5.00 -16.89 -22.98
CA MET A 214 -6.24 -17.63 -22.76
C MET A 214 -7.31 -17.27 -23.81
N ASP A 215 -7.46 -15.99 -24.17
CA ASP A 215 -8.37 -15.54 -25.24
C ASP A 215 -7.96 -16.12 -26.62
N THR A 216 -6.67 -16.08 -26.94
CA THR A 216 -6.14 -16.68 -28.18
C THR A 216 -6.44 -18.17 -28.25
N GLN A 217 -6.27 -18.90 -27.14
CA GLN A 217 -6.59 -20.33 -27.08
C GLN A 217 -8.09 -20.61 -27.22
N LEU A 218 -8.94 -19.83 -26.55
CA LEU A 218 -10.40 -19.97 -26.65
C LEU A 218 -10.89 -19.69 -28.07
N THR A 219 -10.35 -18.66 -28.72
CA THR A 219 -10.67 -18.34 -30.12
C THR A 219 -10.29 -19.50 -31.06
N LYS A 220 -9.12 -20.13 -30.86
CA LYS A 220 -8.72 -21.34 -31.62
C LYS A 220 -9.68 -22.51 -31.37
N ARG A 221 -10.04 -22.77 -30.11
CA ARG A 221 -11.02 -23.82 -29.76
C ARG A 221 -12.40 -23.55 -30.36
N LEU A 222 -12.85 -22.30 -30.34
CA LEU A 222 -14.14 -21.90 -30.91
C LEU A 222 -14.20 -22.19 -32.41
N LYS A 223 -13.15 -21.79 -33.16
CA LYS A 223 -13.01 -22.08 -34.59
C LYS A 223 -13.02 -23.58 -34.88
N ASN A 224 -12.28 -24.38 -34.11
CA ASN A 224 -12.23 -25.85 -34.28
C ASN A 224 -13.59 -26.50 -33.98
N SER A 225 -14.28 -26.09 -32.91
CA SER A 225 -15.62 -26.58 -32.59
C SER A 225 -16.64 -26.18 -33.66
N ALA A 226 -16.56 -24.95 -34.18
CA ALA A 226 -17.44 -24.50 -35.26
C ALA A 226 -17.21 -25.31 -36.55
N ALA A 227 -15.96 -25.59 -36.90
CA ALA A 227 -15.62 -26.46 -38.03
C ALA A 227 -16.19 -27.88 -37.86
N ASN A 228 -16.14 -28.44 -36.65
CA ASN A 228 -16.74 -29.75 -36.37
C ASN A 228 -18.27 -29.73 -36.48
N VAL A 229 -18.94 -28.66 -36.03
CA VAL A 229 -20.39 -28.49 -36.21
C VAL A 229 -20.74 -28.49 -37.70
N LEU A 230 -20.03 -27.72 -38.53
CA LEU A 230 -20.24 -27.69 -39.98
C LEU A 230 -19.97 -29.06 -40.62
N ARG A 231 -18.86 -29.70 -40.26
CA ARG A 231 -18.48 -31.03 -40.76
C ARG A 231 -19.55 -32.08 -40.48
N GLU A 232 -20.02 -32.18 -39.24
CA GLU A 232 -21.02 -33.18 -38.88
C GLU A 232 -22.39 -32.83 -39.48
N THR A 233 -22.75 -31.55 -39.60
CA THR A 233 -23.97 -31.11 -40.30
C THR A 233 -23.97 -31.57 -41.76
N TRP A 234 -22.85 -31.36 -42.47
CA TRP A 234 -22.68 -31.80 -43.84
C TRP A 234 -22.73 -33.32 -43.97
N LEU A 235 -22.07 -34.07 -43.08
CA LEU A 235 -22.06 -35.53 -43.10
C LEU A 235 -23.45 -36.12 -42.83
N ILE A 236 -24.23 -35.50 -41.94
CA ILE A 236 -25.65 -35.85 -41.74
C ILE A 236 -26.42 -35.61 -43.04
N TYR A 237 -26.33 -34.42 -43.64
CA TYR A 237 -27.02 -34.11 -44.89
C TYR A 237 -26.65 -35.08 -46.01
N LYS A 238 -25.36 -35.36 -46.21
CA LYS A 238 -24.86 -36.32 -47.20
C LYS A 238 -25.48 -37.71 -46.99
N HIS A 239 -25.42 -38.26 -45.78
CA HIS A 239 -25.89 -39.61 -45.50
C HIS A 239 -27.42 -39.75 -45.39
N THR A 240 -28.15 -38.63 -45.32
CA THR A 240 -29.63 -38.61 -45.30
C THR A 240 -30.25 -38.27 -46.67
N LYS A 241 -29.63 -37.40 -47.47
CA LYS A 241 -30.23 -36.86 -48.71
C LYS A 241 -29.48 -37.21 -50.00
N LEU A 242 -28.16 -37.45 -49.97
CA LEU A 242 -27.36 -37.70 -51.18
C LEU A 242 -27.07 -39.19 -51.46
N VAL A 243 -27.65 -40.13 -50.71
CA VAL A 243 -27.40 -41.58 -50.88
C VAL A 243 -28.69 -42.31 -51.25
N LYS A 244 -28.63 -43.24 -52.22
CA LYS A 244 -29.78 -44.04 -52.68
C LYS A 244 -30.43 -44.92 -51.59
N LYS A 245 -29.65 -45.40 -50.60
CA LYS A 245 -30.15 -46.16 -49.43
C LYS A 245 -29.56 -45.59 -48.14
N VAL A 246 -30.42 -45.18 -47.21
CA VAL A 246 -30.02 -44.55 -45.94
C VAL A 246 -29.64 -45.63 -44.92
N ASN A 247 -28.47 -45.48 -44.30
CA ASN A 247 -28.03 -46.32 -43.18
C ASN A 247 -28.24 -45.59 -41.85
N HIS A 248 -29.30 -45.97 -41.11
CA HIS A 248 -29.69 -45.33 -39.85
C HIS A 248 -28.61 -45.38 -38.76
N GLY A 249 -27.77 -46.42 -38.72
CA GLY A 249 -26.69 -46.54 -37.73
C GLY A 249 -25.61 -45.47 -37.90
N ARG A 250 -25.20 -45.22 -39.16
CA ARG A 250 -24.17 -44.23 -39.49
C ARG A 250 -24.67 -42.80 -39.27
N VAL A 251 -25.94 -42.53 -39.61
CA VAL A 251 -26.59 -41.22 -39.36
C VAL A 251 -26.65 -40.93 -37.85
N ARG A 252 -27.04 -41.91 -37.02
CA ARG A 252 -27.09 -41.74 -35.55
C ARG A 252 -25.72 -41.40 -34.95
N THR A 253 -24.65 -42.00 -35.47
CA THR A 253 -23.28 -41.68 -35.04
C THR A 253 -22.90 -40.23 -35.38
N HIS A 254 -23.21 -39.75 -36.58
CA HIS A 254 -22.98 -38.35 -36.96
C HIS A 254 -23.87 -37.37 -36.18
N GLN A 255 -25.13 -37.73 -35.91
CA GLN A 255 -26.02 -36.93 -35.04
C GLN A 255 -25.47 -36.80 -33.61
N ARG A 256 -24.94 -37.90 -33.04
CA ARG A 256 -24.30 -37.85 -31.72
C ARG A 256 -23.06 -36.95 -31.72
N LYS A 257 -22.21 -37.07 -32.75
CA LYS A 257 -21.02 -36.21 -32.91
C LYS A 257 -21.40 -34.74 -33.11
N PHE A 258 -22.44 -34.46 -33.87
CA PHE A 258 -22.99 -33.11 -34.07
C PHE A 258 -23.48 -32.50 -32.76
N LEU A 259 -24.27 -33.23 -31.98
CA LEU A 259 -24.72 -32.77 -30.65
C LEU A 259 -23.51 -32.48 -29.74
N LEU A 260 -22.53 -33.38 -29.67
CA LEU A 260 -21.31 -33.17 -28.90
C LEU A 260 -20.53 -31.92 -29.36
N ALA A 261 -20.46 -31.68 -30.67
CA ALA A 261 -19.82 -30.49 -31.24
C ALA A 261 -20.57 -29.20 -30.87
N ILE A 262 -21.91 -29.21 -30.87
CA ILE A 262 -22.73 -28.08 -30.40
C ILE A 262 -22.50 -27.81 -28.92
N TYR A 263 -22.51 -28.86 -28.07
CA TYR A 263 -22.24 -28.71 -26.64
C TYR A 263 -20.84 -28.14 -26.39
N ALA A 264 -19.83 -28.64 -27.09
CA ALA A 264 -18.47 -28.12 -27.02
C ALA A 264 -18.40 -26.64 -27.44
N LEU A 265 -19.04 -26.26 -28.56
CA LEU A 265 -19.09 -24.88 -29.03
C LEU A 265 -19.75 -23.94 -28.00
N ARG A 266 -20.89 -24.34 -27.43
CA ARG A 266 -21.59 -23.57 -26.40
C ARG A 266 -20.75 -23.40 -25.14
N LYS A 267 -20.06 -24.46 -24.71
CA LYS A 267 -19.15 -24.41 -23.55
C LYS A 267 -18.00 -23.43 -23.79
N VAL A 268 -17.32 -23.52 -24.94
CA VAL A 268 -16.21 -22.60 -25.29
C VAL A 268 -16.70 -21.15 -25.36
N LYS A 269 -17.89 -20.90 -25.94
CA LYS A 269 -18.49 -19.56 -26.00
C LYS A 269 -18.81 -19.00 -24.60
N MET A 270 -19.29 -19.84 -23.69
CA MET A 270 -19.54 -19.44 -22.31
C MET A 270 -18.25 -19.11 -21.56
N ASP A 271 -17.20 -19.92 -21.74
CA ASP A 271 -15.88 -19.68 -21.14
C ASP A 271 -15.25 -18.39 -21.68
N GLN A 272 -15.42 -18.08 -22.97
CA GLN A 272 -14.99 -16.82 -23.57
C GLN A 272 -15.71 -15.61 -22.97
N ARG A 273 -17.02 -15.70 -22.73
CA ARG A 273 -17.77 -14.63 -22.06
C ARG A 273 -17.24 -14.37 -20.65
N LYS A 274 -17.03 -15.43 -19.84
CA LYS A 274 -16.47 -15.31 -18.48
C LYS A 274 -15.10 -14.62 -18.47
N LEU A 275 -14.26 -14.94 -19.46
CA LEU A 275 -12.95 -14.30 -19.61
C LEU A 275 -13.08 -12.80 -19.89
N MET A 276 -13.97 -12.43 -20.80
CA MET A 276 -14.23 -11.03 -21.16
C MET A 276 -14.80 -10.23 -19.99
N ASP A 277 -15.74 -10.82 -19.23
CA ASP A 277 -16.31 -10.19 -18.03
C ASP A 277 -15.22 -9.90 -16.97
N ASN A 278 -14.30 -10.84 -16.76
CA ASN A 278 -13.15 -10.63 -15.85
C ASN A 278 -12.18 -9.55 -16.36
N ALA A 279 -11.94 -9.47 -17.67
CA ALA A 279 -11.05 -8.47 -18.27
C ALA A 279 -11.62 -7.06 -18.16
N ASN A 280 -12.93 -6.91 -18.37
CA ASN A 280 -13.62 -5.61 -18.36
C ASN A 280 -13.40 -4.86 -17.04
N THR A 281 -13.45 -5.53 -15.89
CA THR A 281 -13.25 -4.89 -14.56
C THR A 281 -11.97 -4.06 -14.41
N ILE A 282 -10.84 -4.46 -15.03
CA ILE A 282 -9.57 -3.73 -14.94
C ILE A 282 -9.49 -2.63 -15.99
N THR A 283 -9.98 -2.89 -17.20
CA THR A 283 -10.05 -1.88 -18.27
C THR A 283 -11.06 -0.78 -17.98
N ASP A 284 -12.14 -1.08 -17.27
CA ASP A 284 -13.21 -0.13 -16.99
C ASP A 284 -12.69 0.99 -16.09
N MET A 285 -11.86 0.71 -15.09
CA MET A 285 -11.27 1.76 -14.24
C MET A 285 -10.35 2.71 -15.02
N ALA A 286 -9.55 2.18 -15.96
CA ALA A 286 -8.69 3.02 -16.81
C ALA A 286 -9.51 3.83 -17.84
N LYS A 287 -10.55 3.22 -18.41
CA LYS A 287 -11.48 3.91 -19.32
C LYS A 287 -12.24 5.01 -18.59
N THR A 288 -12.75 4.75 -17.39
CA THR A 288 -13.42 5.77 -16.56
C THR A 288 -12.49 6.95 -16.29
N GLN A 289 -11.20 6.73 -16.00
CA GLN A 289 -10.25 7.83 -15.81
C GLN A 289 -10.08 8.67 -17.09
N ASN A 290 -9.95 8.05 -18.26
CA ASN A 290 -9.85 8.77 -19.52
C ASN A 290 -11.15 9.54 -19.83
N THR A 291 -12.32 8.92 -19.63
CA THR A 291 -13.61 9.58 -19.83
C THR A 291 -13.79 10.74 -18.87
N VAL A 292 -13.38 10.61 -17.60
CA VAL A 292 -13.41 11.72 -16.63
C VAL A 292 -12.48 12.84 -17.07
N TYR A 293 -11.28 12.54 -17.57
CA TYR A 293 -10.36 13.55 -18.07
C TYR A 293 -10.94 14.32 -19.27
N GLU A 294 -11.52 13.60 -20.24
CA GLU A 294 -12.21 14.20 -21.39
C GLU A 294 -13.38 15.09 -20.93
N LEU A 295 -14.23 14.60 -20.02
CA LEU A 295 -15.35 15.38 -19.48
C LEU A 295 -14.90 16.66 -18.75
N VAL A 296 -13.82 16.59 -17.96
CA VAL A 296 -13.27 17.76 -17.26
C VAL A 296 -12.66 18.75 -18.25
N SER A 297 -11.97 18.27 -19.28
CA SER A 297 -11.45 19.12 -20.35
C SER A 297 -12.57 19.84 -21.10
N ASP A 298 -13.63 19.13 -21.47
CA ASP A 298 -14.80 19.71 -22.12
C ASP A 298 -15.52 20.71 -21.20
N MET A 299 -15.60 20.41 -19.90
CA MET A 299 -16.18 21.32 -18.91
C MET A 299 -15.36 22.60 -18.77
N SER A 300 -14.02 22.50 -18.74
CA SER A 300 -13.12 23.65 -18.71
C SER A 300 -13.30 24.52 -19.95
N GLY A 301 -13.32 23.92 -21.15
CA GLY A 301 -13.53 24.68 -22.39
C GLY A 301 -14.91 25.35 -22.46
N ARG A 302 -15.95 24.72 -21.90
CA ARG A 302 -17.26 25.37 -21.74
C ARG A 302 -17.23 26.51 -20.74
N GLN A 303 -16.47 26.37 -19.66
CA GLN A 303 -16.31 27.42 -18.65
C GLN A 303 -15.61 28.63 -19.24
N ASP A 304 -14.52 28.45 -19.99
CA ASP A 304 -13.81 29.54 -20.67
C ASP A 304 -14.75 30.31 -21.62
N MET A 305 -15.58 29.59 -22.39
CA MET A 305 -16.58 30.20 -23.28
C MET A 305 -17.68 30.96 -22.50
N LEU A 306 -18.07 30.48 -21.32
CA LEU A 306 -19.02 31.17 -20.46
C LEU A 306 -18.40 32.43 -19.87
N ASP A 307 -17.15 32.38 -19.43
CA ASP A 307 -16.42 33.53 -18.90
C ASP A 307 -16.24 34.61 -19.97
N GLU A 308 -15.94 34.24 -21.21
CA GLU A 308 -15.87 35.20 -22.33
C GLU A 308 -17.23 35.87 -22.60
N ARG A 309 -18.33 35.11 -22.53
CA ARG A 309 -19.68 35.66 -22.68
C ARG A 309 -20.04 36.60 -21.53
N VAL A 310 -19.69 36.25 -20.30
CA VAL A 310 -19.92 37.10 -19.12
C VAL A 310 -19.12 38.39 -19.26
N GLY A 311 -17.83 38.32 -19.63
CA GLY A 311 -17.02 39.51 -19.90
C GLY A 311 -17.64 40.40 -20.99
N SER A 312 -18.13 39.81 -22.08
CA SER A 312 -18.83 40.58 -23.12
C SER A 312 -20.13 41.23 -22.63
N MET A 313 -20.81 40.63 -21.65
CA MET A 313 -22.00 41.22 -21.02
C MET A 313 -21.61 42.35 -20.07
N GLU A 314 -20.53 42.19 -19.30
CA GLU A 314 -19.97 43.23 -18.44
C GLU A 314 -19.57 44.47 -19.25
N ASP A 315 -18.88 44.29 -20.38
CA ASP A 315 -18.51 45.40 -21.29
C ASP A 315 -19.74 46.14 -21.83
N ARG A 316 -20.78 45.39 -22.22
CA ARG A 316 -22.05 45.99 -22.68
C ARG A 316 -22.74 46.74 -21.57
N LEU A 317 -22.79 46.19 -20.35
CA LEU A 317 -23.35 46.87 -19.19
C LEU A 317 -22.57 48.14 -18.84
N ALA A 318 -21.24 48.10 -18.91
CA ALA A 318 -20.39 49.27 -18.71
C ALA A 318 -20.69 50.37 -19.74
N SER A 319 -20.83 50.00 -21.02
CA SER A 319 -21.20 50.98 -22.07
C SER A 319 -22.58 51.60 -21.85
N ILE A 320 -23.54 50.81 -21.33
CA ILE A 320 -24.88 51.31 -20.99
C ILE A 320 -24.78 52.28 -19.80
N GLN A 321 -24.01 51.93 -18.78
CA GLN A 321 -23.77 52.79 -17.62
C GLN A 321 -23.15 54.14 -18.04
N GLU A 322 -22.11 54.11 -18.87
CA GLU A 322 -21.48 55.34 -19.38
C GLU A 322 -22.46 56.19 -20.21
N SER A 323 -23.30 55.55 -21.03
CA SER A 323 -24.35 56.26 -21.78
C SER A 323 -25.41 56.89 -20.87
N LEU A 324 -25.77 56.22 -19.76
CA LEU A 324 -26.70 56.74 -18.76
C LEU A 324 -26.08 57.91 -17.98
N ASP A 325 -24.80 57.84 -17.62
CA ASP A 325 -24.08 58.92 -16.93
C ASP A 325 -23.88 60.15 -17.84
N ALA A 326 -23.80 59.96 -19.16
CA ALA A 326 -23.70 61.05 -20.14
C ALA A 326 -25.05 61.74 -20.48
N LEU A 327 -26.19 61.11 -20.17
CA LEU A 327 -27.53 61.69 -20.40
C LEU A 327 -27.76 63.04 -19.71
N PRO A 328 -27.44 63.25 -18.42
CA PRO A 328 -27.63 64.54 -17.77
C PRO A 328 -26.86 65.67 -18.47
N ASP A 329 -25.61 65.43 -18.89
CA ASP A 329 -24.81 66.40 -19.64
C ASP A 329 -25.39 66.70 -21.03
N GLN A 330 -25.90 65.69 -21.73
CA GLN A 330 -26.57 65.91 -23.00
C GLN A 330 -27.89 66.68 -22.82
N SER A 331 -28.65 66.38 -21.77
CA SER A 331 -29.89 67.10 -21.45
C SER A 331 -29.65 68.57 -21.10
N LEU A 332 -28.57 68.86 -20.34
CA LEU A 332 -28.12 70.22 -20.02
C LEU A 332 -27.66 70.98 -21.26
N ARG A 333 -26.91 70.33 -22.16
CA ARG A 333 -26.52 70.92 -23.46
C ARG A 333 -27.71 71.17 -24.37
N HIS A 334 -28.73 70.31 -24.33
CA HIS A 334 -29.93 70.51 -25.11
C HIS A 334 -30.80 71.65 -24.56
N CYS A 335 -30.91 71.76 -23.23
CA CYS A 335 -31.55 72.90 -22.57
C CYS A 335 -30.81 74.22 -22.84
N SER A 336 -29.47 74.23 -22.77
CA SER A 336 -28.67 75.43 -23.06
C SER A 336 -28.72 75.84 -24.53
N ARG A 337 -28.79 74.89 -25.48
CA ARG A 337 -29.06 75.17 -26.89
C ARG A 337 -30.46 75.74 -27.11
N TYR A 338 -31.47 75.23 -26.40
CA TYR A 338 -32.82 75.79 -26.46
C TYR A 338 -32.84 77.23 -25.92
N ALA A 339 -32.19 77.49 -24.78
CA ALA A 339 -32.03 78.84 -24.23
C ALA A 339 -31.31 79.78 -25.20
N ASN A 340 -30.22 79.34 -25.84
CA ASN A 340 -29.48 80.15 -26.82
C ASN A 340 -30.25 80.39 -28.13
N ASN A 341 -31.05 79.43 -28.62
CA ASN A 341 -31.93 79.66 -29.77
C ASN A 341 -33.07 80.63 -29.43
N THR A 342 -33.53 80.64 -28.18
CA THR A 342 -34.52 81.62 -27.71
C THR A 342 -33.90 83.03 -27.64
N SER A 343 -32.65 83.15 -27.20
CA SER A 343 -31.90 84.42 -27.22
C SER A 343 -31.55 84.93 -28.63
N ARG A 344 -31.45 84.07 -29.64
CA ARG A 344 -31.22 84.51 -31.04
C ARG A 344 -32.47 85.07 -31.72
N HIS A 345 -33.66 84.83 -31.18
CA HIS A 345 -34.90 85.28 -31.79
C HIS A 345 -35.41 86.65 -31.30
N TYR A 346 -34.77 87.25 -30.29
CA TYR A 346 -35.04 88.61 -29.85
C TYR A 346 -33.73 89.42 -29.80
N GLY A 347 -33.59 90.35 -30.74
CA GLY A 347 -32.52 91.35 -30.72
C GLY A 347 -32.60 92.22 -29.46
N SER A 348 -31.43 92.58 -28.95
CA SER A 348 -31.18 93.40 -27.76
C SER A 348 -32.05 94.66 -27.65
N PRO A 349 -32.33 95.10 -26.42
CA PRO A 349 -31.76 96.38 -26.00
C PRO A 349 -31.08 96.34 -24.62
N GLN A 350 -29.93 97.01 -24.61
CA GLN A 350 -29.30 97.83 -23.56
C GLN A 350 -29.83 97.82 -22.10
N SER A 351 -28.82 97.83 -21.22
CA SER A 351 -28.71 98.50 -19.91
C SER A 351 -29.28 97.85 -18.63
N LEU A 352 -28.30 97.49 -17.78
CA LEU A 352 -28.19 97.78 -16.35
C LEU A 352 -29.02 96.94 -15.34
N VAL A 353 -28.23 96.17 -14.57
CA VAL A 353 -28.22 96.04 -13.10
C VAL A 353 -29.04 94.90 -12.50
N ASP A 354 -28.27 93.83 -12.23
CA ASP A 354 -28.14 93.15 -10.94
C ASP A 354 -29.40 93.04 -10.06
N ALA A 355 -30.00 91.86 -10.09
CA ALA A 355 -30.49 91.17 -8.90
C ALA A 355 -29.61 89.92 -8.76
N GLY A 356 -28.81 89.77 -7.71
CA GLY A 356 -29.30 89.33 -6.40
C GLY A 356 -29.79 87.88 -6.55
N VAL A 357 -29.07 86.85 -6.11
CA VAL A 357 -28.97 86.32 -4.74
C VAL A 357 -27.89 85.21 -4.85
N SER A 358 -26.69 85.19 -4.26
CA SER A 358 -26.25 85.34 -2.85
C SER A 358 -27.14 84.58 -1.87
N ASP A 359 -27.03 83.26 -1.88
CA ASP A 359 -27.20 82.29 -0.78
C ASP A 359 -27.21 80.90 -1.48
N GLU A 360 -26.12 80.14 -1.61
CA GLU A 360 -25.63 79.19 -0.61
C GLU A 360 -24.24 78.67 -1.07
N VAL A 361 -23.22 79.54 -1.11
CA VAL A 361 -21.82 79.12 -1.31
C VAL A 361 -21.20 78.62 0.01
N ASN A 362 -22.00 78.33 1.04
CA ASN A 362 -21.48 78.08 2.38
C ASN A 362 -21.85 76.73 3.02
N GLU A 363 -22.22 75.72 2.23
CA GLU A 363 -22.45 74.37 2.77
C GLU A 363 -21.77 73.20 2.02
N LEU A 364 -20.75 73.49 1.19
CA LEU A 364 -19.88 72.46 0.61
C LEU A 364 -18.46 72.43 1.22
N ALA A 365 -18.24 73.20 2.29
CA ALA A 365 -16.99 73.24 3.04
C ALA A 365 -17.06 72.52 4.40
N LYS A 366 -17.74 71.36 4.46
CA LYS A 366 -17.63 70.44 5.61
C LYS A 366 -18.14 69.03 5.29
N ALA A 367 -17.27 68.18 4.76
CA ALA A 367 -17.17 66.73 5.05
C ALA A 367 -16.38 65.97 3.97
N THR A 368 -15.22 66.48 3.57
CA THR A 368 -14.12 65.62 3.13
C THR A 368 -13.28 65.30 4.35
N ALA A 369 -13.41 64.07 4.86
CA ALA A 369 -12.39 63.42 5.65
C ALA A 369 -12.37 61.93 5.26
N PRO A 370 -11.25 61.40 4.71
CA PRO A 370 -10.92 59.98 4.86
C PRO A 370 -10.35 59.79 6.30
N PRO A 371 -10.33 58.56 6.89
CA PRO A 371 -9.60 57.44 6.32
C PRO A 371 -10.11 56.02 6.63
N ASP A 372 -9.38 55.08 6.05
CA ASP A 372 -9.38 53.60 6.13
C ASP A 372 -9.77 52.95 7.47
N TYR A 373 -10.58 51.89 7.35
CA TYR A 373 -10.23 50.50 7.72
C TYR A 373 -11.00 49.50 6.85
#